data_AF-A0A1H1A751-F1
#
_entry.id   AF-A0A1H1A751-F1
#
_cell.length_a   1.000
_cell.length_b   1.000
_cell.length_c   1.000
_cell.angle_alpha   90.00
_cell.angle_beta   90.00
_cell.angle_gamma   90.00
#
_symmetry.space_group_name_H-M   'P 1'
#
loop_
_entity.id
_entity.type
_entity.pdbx_description
1 polymer ?
#
loop_
_entity_poly.entity_id
_entity_poly.type
_entity_poly.pdbx_seq_one_letter_code
_entity_poly.pdbx_strand_id
1 'polypeptide(L)'
;MDYKYIEQLLERYWQCETTLQEESILRTFFSQEDVPASLMQYKALFTLEQEKPELGDDFDARILEMVGENTEAPKAKMVTLTTRLMPLFRAAAVVAIILTLGNAAQAPWDRGWDDPKDAYAKFHQQHQADSVNTLGTMQAENMADTTKVSATDTPALYE
;
A
#
# COMPACT_ATOMS: atom_id res chain seq x y z
N MET A 1 31.94 -49.03 27.24
CA MET A 1 31.62 -47.60 27.05
C MET A 1 32.16 -46.81 28.22
N ASP A 2 32.61 -45.57 28.03
CA ASP A 2 33.02 -44.70 29.13
C ASP A 2 31.80 -43.94 29.66
N TYR A 3 31.36 -44.29 30.87
CA TYR A 3 30.21 -43.66 31.51
C TYR A 3 30.43 -42.17 31.80
N LYS A 4 31.68 -41.74 32.02
CA LYS A 4 32.01 -40.33 32.26
C LYS A 4 31.76 -39.47 31.03
N TYR A 5 31.99 -40.03 29.84
CA TYR A 5 31.71 -39.33 28.59
C TYR A 5 30.21 -39.12 28.38
N ILE A 6 29.39 -40.13 28.68
CA ILE A 6 27.92 -40.02 28.60
C ILE A 6 27.37 -38.97 29.57
N GLU A 7 27.91 -38.91 30.80
CA GLU A 7 27.53 -37.88 31.78
C GLU A 7 27.87 -36.46 31.32
N GLN A 8 29.06 -36.25 30.74
CA GLN A 8 29.44 -34.95 30.15
C GLN A 8 28.55 -34.58 28.96
N LEU A 9 28.20 -35.58 28.15
CA LEU A 9 27.37 -35.36 26.97
C LEU A 9 25.94 -35.00 27.36
N LEU A 10 25.42 -35.61 28.42
CA LEU A 10 24.15 -35.24 29.01
C LEU A 10 24.17 -33.81 29.57
N GLU A 11 25.24 -33.41 30.27
CA GLU A 11 25.39 -32.03 30.76
C GLU A 11 25.27 -31.00 29.63
N ARG A 12 25.97 -31.26 28.53
CA ARG A 12 25.88 -30.42 27.32
C ARG A 12 24.53 -30.52 26.62
N TYR A 13 23.88 -31.68 26.65
CA TYR A 13 22.54 -31.87 26.09
C TYR A 13 21.51 -31.00 26.81
N TRP A 14 21.57 -30.94 28.15
CA TRP A 14 20.71 -30.05 28.94
C TRP A 14 21.00 -28.57 28.68
N GLN A 15 22.22 -28.23 28.26
CA GLN A 15 22.60 -26.88 27.84
C GLN A 15 22.28 -26.60 26.35
N CYS A 16 21.73 -27.56 25.62
CA CYS A 16 21.45 -27.49 24.18
C CYS A 16 22.72 -27.24 23.33
N GLU A 17 23.88 -27.70 23.79
CA GLU A 17 25.19 -27.52 23.11
C GLU A 17 25.66 -28.77 22.36
N THR A 18 24.84 -29.82 22.27
CA THR A 18 25.18 -31.07 21.58
C THR A 18 24.95 -31.01 20.09
N THR A 19 25.76 -31.76 19.36
CA THR A 19 25.59 -32.01 17.92
C THR A 19 24.70 -33.23 17.66
N LEU A 20 24.14 -33.35 16.46
CA LEU A 20 23.30 -34.50 16.07
C LEU A 20 24.05 -35.84 16.19
N GLN A 21 25.36 -35.84 15.93
CA GLN A 21 26.21 -37.01 16.07
C GLN A 21 26.34 -37.42 17.54
N GLU A 22 26.56 -36.46 18.43
CA GLU A 22 26.62 -36.68 19.88
C GLU A 22 25.28 -37.21 20.42
N GLU A 23 24.16 -36.65 19.99
CA GLU A 23 22.83 -37.17 20.33
C GLU A 23 22.59 -38.59 19.82
N SER A 24 23.12 -38.95 18.65
CA SER A 24 23.05 -40.32 18.14
C SER A 24 23.78 -41.32 19.05
N ILE A 25 24.87 -40.89 19.69
CA ILE A 25 25.60 -41.70 20.68
C ILE A 25 24.74 -41.89 21.94
N LEU A 26 24.11 -40.83 22.45
CA LEU A 26 23.19 -40.92 23.58
C LEU A 26 22.03 -41.89 23.27
N ARG A 27 21.40 -41.75 22.10
CA ARG A 27 20.33 -42.66 21.64
C ARG A 27 20.80 -44.10 21.58
N THR A 28 21.97 -44.34 21.00
CA THR A 28 22.53 -45.69 20.88
C THR A 28 22.86 -46.28 22.25
N PHE A 29 23.41 -45.48 23.16
CA PHE A 29 23.72 -45.91 24.53
C PHE A 29 22.47 -46.29 25.32
N PHE A 30 21.44 -45.44 25.32
CA PHE A 30 20.20 -45.69 26.06
C PHE A 30 19.30 -46.75 25.42
N SER A 31 19.51 -47.06 24.14
CA SER A 31 18.85 -48.18 23.47
C SER A 31 19.39 -49.54 23.92
N GLN A 32 20.53 -49.59 24.62
CA GLN A 32 21.09 -50.84 25.14
C GLN A 32 20.33 -51.31 26.41
N GLU A 33 20.37 -52.62 26.67
CA GLU A 33 19.75 -53.22 27.86
C GLU A 33 20.54 -52.95 29.15
N ASP A 34 21.86 -52.83 29.04
CA ASP A 34 22.78 -52.62 30.18
C ASP A 34 23.11 -51.13 30.37
N VAL A 35 22.27 -50.42 31.13
CA VAL A 35 22.46 -49.01 31.49
C VAL A 35 22.62 -48.90 33.01
N PRO A 36 23.61 -48.13 33.52
CA PRO A 36 23.80 -47.94 34.96
C PRO A 36 22.57 -47.38 35.67
N ALA A 37 22.34 -47.77 36.92
CA ALA A 37 21.17 -47.37 37.71
C ALA A 37 21.00 -45.84 37.83
N SER A 38 22.09 -45.07 37.87
CA SER A 38 22.06 -43.60 37.91
C SER A 38 21.53 -42.96 36.63
N LEU A 39 21.74 -43.61 35.48
CA LEU A 39 21.35 -43.12 34.16
C LEU A 39 20.02 -43.72 33.67
N MET A 40 19.54 -44.78 34.32
CA MET A 40 18.31 -45.48 33.95
C MET A 40 17.08 -44.55 33.90
N GLN A 41 17.02 -43.54 34.78
CA GLN A 41 15.96 -42.54 34.80
C GLN A 41 15.85 -41.73 33.50
N TYR A 42 16.96 -41.57 32.77
CA TYR A 42 17.00 -40.80 31.52
C TYR A 42 16.70 -41.65 30.28
N LYS A 43 16.65 -42.99 30.42
CA LYS A 43 16.47 -43.91 29.29
C LYS A 43 15.22 -43.58 28.47
N ALA A 44 14.11 -43.29 29.13
CA ALA A 44 12.84 -42.98 28.48
C ALA A 44 12.92 -41.76 27.54
N LEU A 45 13.81 -40.79 27.81
CA LEU A 45 13.99 -39.60 26.97
C LEU A 45 14.57 -39.95 25.60
N PHE A 46 15.46 -40.94 25.55
CA PHE A 46 16.21 -41.28 24.34
C PHE A 46 15.65 -42.49 23.59
N THR A 47 14.74 -43.27 24.20
CA THR A 47 14.06 -44.40 23.54
C THR A 47 12.83 -43.98 22.73
N LEU A 48 12.08 -42.96 23.18
CA LEU A 48 10.77 -42.60 22.60
C LEU A 48 10.85 -42.09 21.14
N GLU A 49 11.95 -41.45 20.76
CA GLU A 49 12.07 -40.81 19.44
C GLU A 49 12.39 -41.77 18.27
N GLN A 50 12.62 -43.06 18.52
CA GLN A 50 12.96 -44.01 17.44
C GLN A 50 11.76 -44.30 16.53
N GLU A 51 10.55 -44.35 17.09
CA GLU A 51 9.31 -44.39 16.31
C GLU A 51 8.82 -42.96 16.14
N LYS A 52 9.27 -42.27 15.09
CA LYS A 52 8.50 -41.17 14.53
C LYS A 52 7.39 -41.81 13.70
N PRO A 53 6.14 -41.92 14.21
CA PRO A 53 5.04 -42.30 13.35
C PRO A 53 5.00 -41.28 12.21
N GLU A 54 4.95 -41.79 10.97
CA GLU A 54 4.68 -40.92 9.83
C GLU A 54 3.35 -40.21 10.10
N LEU A 55 3.38 -38.88 10.06
CA LEU A 55 2.17 -38.08 10.20
C LEU A 55 1.29 -38.38 8.99
N GLY A 56 0.00 -38.61 9.22
CA GLY A 56 -0.95 -38.77 8.13
C GLY A 56 -1.01 -37.49 7.29
N ASP A 57 -1.30 -37.64 5.99
CA ASP A 57 -1.46 -36.52 5.05
C ASP A 57 -2.52 -35.49 5.51
N ASP A 58 -3.43 -35.89 6.40
CA ASP A 58 -4.51 -35.09 6.97
C ASP A 58 -4.14 -34.35 8.27
N PHE A 59 -2.97 -34.63 8.86
CA PHE A 59 -2.56 -34.05 10.13
C PHE A 59 -2.49 -32.52 10.06
N ASP A 60 -1.80 -32.00 9.06
CA ASP A 60 -1.63 -30.56 8.87
C ASP A 60 -2.98 -29.87 8.68
N ALA A 61 -3.86 -30.42 7.84
CA ALA A 61 -5.20 -29.89 7.60
C ALA A 61 -6.03 -29.82 8.90
N ARG A 62 -5.96 -30.86 9.73
CA ARG A 62 -6.68 -30.93 11.02
C ARG A 62 -6.13 -29.91 12.03
N ILE A 63 -4.81 -29.73 12.08
CA ILE A 63 -4.20 -28.76 13.00
C ILE A 63 -4.51 -27.32 12.57
N LEU A 64 -4.46 -27.03 11.26
CA LEU A 64 -4.84 -25.73 10.71
C LEU A 64 -6.31 -25.39 11.00
N GLU A 65 -7.21 -26.38 10.90
CA GLU A 65 -8.61 -26.23 11.30
C GLU A 65 -8.75 -25.93 12.80
N MET A 66 -8.01 -26.65 13.66
CA MET A 66 -8.05 -26.48 15.11
C MET A 66 -7.47 -25.13 15.58
N VAL A 67 -6.42 -24.65 14.93
CA VAL A 67 -5.83 -23.31 15.17
C VAL A 67 -6.77 -22.20 14.70
N GLY A 68 -7.80 -22.54 13.93
CA GLY A 68 -8.80 -21.58 13.46
C GLY A 68 -8.28 -20.76 12.30
N GLU A 69 -7.35 -21.28 11.49
CA GLU A 69 -6.85 -20.63 10.27
C GLU A 69 -7.84 -20.71 9.09
N ASN A 70 -9.12 -20.93 9.39
CA ASN A 70 -10.22 -20.39 8.58
C ASN A 70 -10.50 -18.91 8.90
N THR A 71 -9.75 -18.31 9.83
CA THR A 71 -9.66 -16.86 9.97
C THR A 71 -8.82 -16.38 8.80
N GLU A 72 -9.49 -16.07 7.69
CA GLU A 72 -8.93 -15.42 6.52
C GLU A 72 -7.81 -14.47 6.95
N ALA A 73 -6.54 -14.79 6.61
CA ALA A 73 -5.42 -13.90 6.85
C ALA A 73 -5.88 -12.48 6.50
N PRO A 74 -5.68 -11.46 7.37
CA PRO A 74 -6.31 -10.16 7.19
C PRO A 74 -5.97 -9.66 5.80
N LYS A 75 -6.95 -9.73 4.89
CA LYS A 75 -6.80 -9.34 3.49
C LYS A 75 -6.38 -7.88 3.55
N ALA A 76 -5.08 -7.62 3.37
CA ALA A 76 -4.52 -6.30 3.51
C ALA A 76 -5.18 -5.42 2.45
N LYS A 77 -6.21 -4.68 2.85
CA LYS A 77 -6.99 -3.85 1.93
C LYS A 77 -6.11 -2.68 1.55
N MET A 78 -5.49 -2.73 0.38
CA MET A 78 -4.75 -1.61 -0.18
C MET A 78 -5.74 -0.48 -0.46
N VAL A 79 -5.79 0.51 0.42
CA VAL A 79 -6.59 1.72 0.19
C VAL A 79 -5.77 2.66 -0.70
N THR A 80 -6.25 2.90 -1.92
CA THR A 80 -5.62 3.86 -2.84
C THR A 80 -5.92 5.30 -2.41
N LEU A 81 -5.01 6.23 -2.70
CA LEU A 81 -5.20 7.68 -2.47
C LEU A 81 -6.47 8.21 -3.17
N THR A 82 -6.78 7.68 -4.35
CA THR A 82 -7.98 8.03 -5.12
C THR A 82 -9.28 7.72 -4.36
N THR A 83 -9.33 6.60 -3.63
CA THR A 83 -10.49 6.22 -2.81
C THR A 83 -10.69 7.19 -1.64
N ARG A 84 -9.60 7.70 -1.05
CA ARG A 84 -9.65 8.66 0.07
C ARG A 84 -10.08 10.06 -0.36
N LEU A 85 -9.76 10.49 -1.58
CA LEU A 85 -10.09 11.83 -2.09
C LEU A 85 -11.46 11.92 -2.76
N MET A 86 -12.06 10.79 -3.16
CA MET A 86 -13.39 10.73 -3.76
C MET A 86 -14.51 11.50 -3.02
N PRO A 87 -14.63 11.51 -1.67
CA PRO A 87 -15.66 12.30 -0.98
C PRO A 87 -15.52 13.82 -1.18
N LEU A 88 -14.29 14.34 -1.35
CA LEU A 88 -14.06 15.76 -1.61
C LEU A 88 -14.52 16.15 -3.01
N PHE A 89 -14.25 15.31 -4.01
CA PHE A 89 -14.75 15.50 -5.38
C PHE A 89 -16.28 15.45 -5.45
N ARG A 90 -16.92 14.59 -4.65
CA ARG A 90 -18.39 14.58 -4.56
C ARG A 90 -18.94 15.89 -4.01
N ALA A 91 -18.34 16.43 -2.95
CA ALA A 91 -18.73 17.72 -2.39
C ALA A 91 -18.53 18.87 -3.40
N ALA A 92 -17.37 18.89 -4.08
CA ALA A 92 -17.07 19.90 -5.10
C ALA A 92 -18.06 19.85 -6.28
N ALA A 93 -18.46 18.66 -6.74
CA ALA A 93 -19.43 18.50 -7.82
C ALA A 93 -20.81 19.06 -7.44
N VAL A 94 -21.29 18.82 -6.22
CA VAL A 94 -22.56 19.38 -5.74
C VAL A 94 -22.49 20.91 -5.70
N VAL A 95 -21.40 21.47 -5.16
CA VAL A 95 -21.19 22.92 -5.14
C VAL A 95 -21.16 23.49 -6.56
N ALA A 96 -20.47 22.83 -7.49
CA ALA A 96 -20.43 23.24 -8.90
C ALA A 96 -21.82 23.21 -9.55
N ILE A 97 -22.66 22.20 -9.27
CA ILE A 97 -24.04 22.14 -9.76
C ILE A 97 -24.86 23.31 -9.20
N ILE A 98 -24.77 23.58 -7.90
CA ILE A 98 -25.50 24.68 -7.26
C ILE A 98 -25.06 26.03 -7.83
N LEU A 99 -23.75 26.23 -8.01
CA LEU A 99 -23.21 27.45 -8.61
C LEU A 99 -23.61 27.60 -10.07
N THR A 100 -23.58 26.54 -10.87
CA THR A 100 -23.95 26.60 -12.29
C THR A 100 -25.44 26.86 -12.47
N LEU A 101 -26.32 26.16 -11.73
CA LEU A 101 -27.76 26.40 -11.78
C LEU A 101 -28.14 27.75 -11.14
N GLY A 102 -27.52 28.11 -10.02
CA GLY A 102 -27.75 29.39 -9.35
C GLY A 102 -27.36 30.58 -10.21
N ASN A 103 -26.22 30.50 -10.91
CA ASN A 103 -25.79 31.53 -11.85
C ASN A 103 -26.66 31.57 -13.12
N ALA A 104 -27.09 30.41 -13.64
CA ALA A 104 -28.00 30.33 -14.78
C ALA A 104 -29.41 30.86 -14.46
N ALA A 105 -29.89 30.72 -13.21
CA ALA A 105 -31.19 31.23 -12.79
C ALA A 105 -31.23 32.77 -12.68
N GLN A 106 -30.09 33.41 -12.38
CA GLN A 106 -29.93 34.86 -12.39
C GLN A 106 -29.59 35.42 -13.78
N ALA A 107 -29.21 34.56 -14.73
CA ALA A 107 -29.07 34.97 -16.11
C ALA A 107 -30.46 35.41 -16.62
N PRO A 108 -30.61 36.62 -17.17
CA PRO A 108 -31.88 37.04 -17.75
C PRO A 108 -32.27 36.03 -18.83
N TRP A 109 -33.45 35.44 -18.67
CA TRP A 109 -33.99 34.40 -19.57
C TRP A 109 -34.33 34.95 -20.97
N ASP A 110 -34.15 36.25 -21.22
CA ASP A 110 -34.24 36.88 -22.54
C ASP A 110 -32.99 36.63 -23.38
N ARG A 111 -32.68 35.36 -23.67
CA ARG A 111 -32.03 35.00 -24.93
C ARG A 111 -33.07 34.41 -25.85
N GLY A 112 -34.08 35.22 -26.18
CA GLY A 112 -34.79 35.07 -27.43
C GLY A 112 -33.77 35.16 -28.58
N TRP A 113 -34.04 34.48 -29.68
CA TRP A 113 -33.22 34.59 -30.88
C TRP A 113 -33.23 36.06 -31.34
N ASP A 114 -32.21 36.84 -30.97
CA ASP A 114 -32.06 38.21 -31.44
C ASP A 114 -31.99 38.18 -32.97
N ASP A 115 -32.87 38.91 -33.64
CA ASP A 115 -32.80 39.09 -35.09
C ASP A 115 -31.39 39.63 -35.41
N PRO A 116 -30.60 38.99 -36.29
CA PRO A 116 -29.21 39.37 -36.55
C PRO A 116 -29.01 40.86 -36.90
N LYS A 117 -30.07 41.55 -37.33
CA LYS A 117 -30.09 43.00 -37.58
C LYS A 117 -30.00 43.83 -36.29
N ASP A 118 -30.66 43.41 -35.21
CA ASP A 118 -30.68 44.14 -33.93
C ASP A 118 -29.37 43.93 -33.14
N ALA A 119 -28.78 42.73 -33.25
CA ALA A 119 -27.45 42.44 -32.73
C ALA A 119 -26.36 43.28 -33.42
N TYR A 120 -26.45 43.46 -34.74
CA TYR A 120 -25.54 44.30 -35.52
C TYR A 120 -25.68 45.79 -35.17
N ALA A 121 -26.91 46.27 -34.93
CA ALA A 121 -27.16 47.65 -34.52
C ALA A 121 -26.57 47.97 -33.13
N LYS A 122 -26.73 47.07 -32.15
CA LYS A 122 -26.15 47.23 -30.81
C LYS A 122 -24.62 47.23 -30.83
N PHE A 123 -24.01 46.38 -31.66
CA PHE A 123 -22.55 46.31 -31.82
C PHE A 123 -21.96 47.65 -32.30
N HIS A 124 -22.56 48.26 -33.33
CA HIS A 124 -22.10 49.57 -33.84
C HIS A 124 -22.34 50.72 -32.87
N GLN A 125 -23.43 50.68 -32.11
CA GLN A 125 -23.74 51.72 -31.14
C GLN A 125 -22.78 51.71 -29.93
N GLN A 126 -22.30 50.53 -29.53
CA GLN A 126 -21.32 50.40 -28.46
C GLN A 126 -19.92 50.86 -28.89
N HIS A 127 -19.49 50.53 -30.11
CA HIS A 127 -18.18 50.94 -30.64
C HIS A 127 -18.09 52.44 -31.00
N GLN A 128 -19.23 53.13 -31.16
CA GLN A 128 -19.26 54.58 -31.36
C GLN A 128 -19.17 55.36 -30.03
N ALA A 129 -19.54 54.74 -28.90
CA ALA A 129 -19.46 55.36 -27.58
C ALA A 129 -18.07 55.23 -26.92
N ASP A 130 -17.34 54.15 -27.19
CA ASP A 130 -16.04 53.87 -26.54
C ASP A 130 -14.85 54.63 -27.16
N SER A 131 -15.00 55.30 -28.32
CA SER A 131 -13.88 56.01 -28.95
C SER A 131 -13.50 57.34 -28.30
N VAL A 132 -14.23 57.79 -27.27
CA VAL A 132 -14.03 59.13 -26.68
C VAL A 132 -13.25 59.11 -25.35
N ASN A 133 -12.92 57.95 -24.77
CA ASN A 133 -12.35 57.90 -23.41
C ASN A 133 -11.15 56.96 -23.16
N THR A 134 -10.50 56.41 -24.18
CA THR A 134 -9.37 55.45 -24.00
C THR A 134 -8.00 56.09 -23.71
N LEU A 135 -7.92 57.19 -22.95
CA LEU A 135 -6.66 57.88 -22.65
C LEU A 135 -6.35 58.06 -21.15
N GLY A 136 -6.95 57.28 -20.26
CA GLY A 136 -6.67 57.36 -18.83
C GLY A 136 -6.49 55.99 -18.18
N THR A 137 -5.33 55.81 -17.52
CA THR A 137 -4.98 54.74 -16.57
C THR A 137 -4.37 53.45 -17.15
N MET A 138 -3.21 53.59 -17.81
CA MET A 138 -2.13 52.61 -17.65
C MET A 138 -1.21 53.09 -16.51
N GLN A 139 -1.23 52.39 -15.37
CA GLN A 139 -0.19 52.41 -14.33
C GLN A 139 -0.27 51.02 -13.66
N ALA A 140 0.65 50.11 -13.98
CA ALA A 140 1.89 49.86 -13.22
C ALA A 140 1.51 49.45 -11.77
N GLU A 141 1.88 48.28 -11.25
CA GLU A 141 3.25 47.86 -10.93
C GLU A 141 3.18 46.41 -10.42
N ASN A 142 4.14 45.58 -10.83
CA ASN A 142 4.81 44.48 -10.09
C ASN A 142 5.43 43.50 -11.10
N MET A 143 6.47 43.99 -11.78
CA MET A 143 7.53 43.17 -12.35
C MET A 143 8.67 43.11 -11.33
N ALA A 144 8.98 41.91 -10.84
CA ALA A 144 10.25 41.49 -10.25
C ALA A 144 10.06 40.00 -9.92
N ASP A 145 10.89 39.04 -10.35
CA ASP A 145 12.22 39.14 -10.89
C ASP A 145 12.62 37.73 -11.40
N THR A 146 13.51 37.71 -12.39
CA THR A 146 14.64 36.77 -12.61
C THR A 146 14.38 35.24 -12.77
N THR A 147 14.87 34.50 -13.77
CA THR A 147 15.82 34.73 -14.88
C THR A 147 15.86 33.51 -15.84
N LYS A 148 16.04 33.78 -17.15
CA LYS A 148 16.98 33.17 -18.15
C LYS A 148 17.01 31.64 -18.35
N VAL A 149 17.18 31.03 -19.53
CA VAL A 149 17.60 31.35 -20.91
C VAL A 149 17.36 30.02 -21.68
N SER A 150 16.81 29.96 -22.89
CA SER A 150 17.50 29.89 -24.21
C SER A 150 16.42 29.43 -25.23
N ALA A 151 16.07 30.11 -26.34
CA ALA A 151 16.75 30.15 -27.66
C ALA A 151 17.43 28.81 -27.99
N THR A 152 17.15 28.02 -29.02
CA THR A 152 16.61 28.14 -30.40
C THR A 152 15.90 26.78 -30.70
N ASP A 153 15.18 26.46 -31.76
CA ASP A 153 15.43 26.61 -33.19
C ASP A 153 14.20 26.11 -33.98
N THR A 154 14.04 26.61 -35.19
CA THR A 154 13.00 26.23 -36.16
C THR A 154 13.46 25.01 -36.97
N PRO A 155 12.57 24.18 -37.54
CA PRO A 155 12.45 24.19 -39.01
C PRO A 155 10.98 24.03 -39.47
N ALA A 156 10.50 24.92 -40.35
CA ALA A 156 10.45 24.76 -41.80
C ALA A 156 9.25 23.92 -42.28
N LEU A 157 8.27 24.66 -42.83
CA LEU A 157 7.12 24.20 -43.60
C LEU A 157 7.54 23.66 -44.98
N TYR A 158 6.91 22.56 -45.35
CA TYR A 158 6.43 22.18 -46.68
C TYR A 158 4.90 22.04 -46.49
N GLU A 159 3.97 22.54 -47.31
CA GLU A 159 3.96 23.03 -48.70
C GLU A 159 3.56 24.52 -48.83
#